data_AF-A0A956F316-F1
#
_entry.id   AF-A0A956F316-F1
#
_cell.length_a   1.000
_cell.length_b   1.000
_cell.length_c   1.000
_cell.angle_alpha   90.00
_cell.angle_beta   90.00
_cell.angle_gamma   90.00
#
_symmetry.space_group_name_H-M   'P 1'
#
loop_
_entity.id
_entity.type
_entity.pdbx_description
1 polymer ?
#
loop_
_entity_poly.entity_id
_entity_poly.type
_entity_poly.pdbx_seq_one_letter_code
_entity_poly.pdbx_strand_id
1 'polypeptide(L)'
;MSDAADRVSLEMTAADGVRIKVDGVASSEWPAESVFPSLSVASEFFRAGCNGYSVTQDSGRLDGLCLDIHDWRTEALSVTQAASTLYDDPKLFPPGSIQLDHALLMRNAEHSWRALDDVEVAPAEIEFRVAAHS
;
A
#
# COMPACT_ATOMS: atom_id res chain seq x y z
N MET A 1 -19.13 10.73 2.89
CA MET A 1 -18.36 10.73 1.63
C MET A 1 -18.92 11.84 0.74
N SER A 2 -18.24 12.99 0.67
CA SER A 2 -18.58 14.08 -0.25
C SER A 2 -17.37 14.31 -1.14
N ASP A 3 -17.42 13.77 -2.35
CA ASP A 3 -16.42 14.00 -3.39
C ASP A 3 -16.85 15.24 -4.17
N ALA A 4 -16.24 16.39 -3.90
CA ALA A 4 -16.41 17.56 -4.75
C ALA A 4 -15.44 17.40 -5.92
N ALA A 5 -15.85 16.64 -6.94
CA ALA A 5 -15.18 16.22 -8.21
C ALA A 5 -13.69 15.86 -8.15
N ASP A 6 -12.86 16.70 -7.53
CA ASP A 6 -11.41 16.58 -7.39
C ASP A 6 -11.00 16.30 -5.94
N ARG A 7 -11.85 16.54 -4.93
CA ARG A 7 -11.50 16.33 -3.51
C ARG A 7 -11.85 14.94 -3.02
N VAL A 8 -10.83 14.20 -2.61
CA VAL A 8 -10.97 12.86 -2.03
C VAL A 8 -10.77 12.92 -0.52
N SER A 9 -11.65 12.26 0.22
CA SER A 9 -11.54 12.06 1.66
C SER A 9 -11.89 10.61 1.98
N LEU A 10 -10.94 9.91 2.58
CA LEU A 10 -11.05 8.52 2.99
C LEU A 10 -10.74 8.41 4.48
N GLU A 11 -11.65 7.77 5.22
CA GLU A 11 -11.42 7.34 6.59
C GLU A 11 -11.79 5.85 6.68
N MET A 12 -10.88 5.05 7.22
CA MET A 12 -11.07 3.61 7.40
C MET A 12 -10.65 3.20 8.80
N THR A 13 -11.41 2.28 9.39
CA THR A 13 -11.04 1.58 10.62
C THR A 13 -11.08 0.08 10.33
N ALA A 14 -9.94 -0.59 10.47
CA ALA A 14 -9.84 -2.04 10.34
C ALA A 14 -10.40 -2.76 11.58
N ALA A 15 -10.66 -4.05 11.45
CA ALA A 15 -11.25 -4.87 12.52
C ALA A 15 -10.35 -4.98 13.76
N ASP A 16 -9.03 -4.88 13.58
CA ASP A 16 -8.02 -4.86 14.64
C ASP A 16 -7.82 -3.46 15.28
N GLY A 17 -8.59 -2.47 14.84
CA GLY A 17 -8.57 -1.11 15.36
C GLY A 17 -7.56 -0.17 14.69
N VAL A 18 -6.81 -0.63 13.67
CA VAL A 18 -5.97 0.27 12.87
C VAL A 18 -6.85 1.29 12.15
N ARG A 19 -6.52 2.58 12.29
CA ARG A 19 -7.23 3.68 11.65
C ARG A 19 -6.35 4.35 10.62
N ILE A 20 -6.92 4.69 9.47
CA ILE A 20 -6.25 5.41 8.38
C ILE A 20 -7.17 6.55 7.95
N LYS A 21 -6.59 7.73 7.74
CA LYS A 21 -7.24 8.90 7.17
C LYS A 21 -6.37 9.48 6.06
N VAL A 22 -6.97 9.76 4.92
CA VAL A 22 -6.32 10.44 3.79
C VAL A 22 -7.28 11.47 3.21
N ASP A 23 -6.83 12.72 3.12
CA ASP A 23 -7.51 13.80 2.40
C ASP A 23 -6.58 14.35 1.33
N GLY A 24 -7.10 14.56 0.13
CA GLY A 24 -6.32 15.12 -0.96
C GLY A 24 -7.18 15.68 -2.08
N VAL A 25 -6.49 16.22 -3.08
CA VAL A 25 -7.10 16.77 -4.29
C VAL A 25 -6.40 16.17 -5.50
N ALA A 26 -7.16 15.76 -6.51
CA ALA A 26 -6.61 15.33 -7.79
C ALA A 26 -5.71 16.42 -8.36
N SER A 27 -4.56 16.01 -8.91
CA SER A 27 -3.51 16.91 -9.36
C SER A 27 -2.97 16.49 -10.71
N SER A 28 -2.63 17.47 -11.55
CA SER A 28 -1.84 17.28 -12.76
C SER A 28 -0.34 17.31 -12.52
N GLU A 29 0.09 17.68 -11.30
CA GLU A 29 1.50 17.79 -10.91
C GLU A 29 1.97 16.51 -10.20
N TRP A 30 3.19 16.10 -10.53
CA TRP A 30 3.88 14.98 -9.87
C TRP A 30 4.91 15.51 -8.86
N PRO A 31 5.02 14.93 -7.65
CA PRO A 31 6.00 15.38 -6.66
C PRO A 31 7.44 15.17 -7.16
N ALA A 32 8.23 16.24 -7.22
CA ALA A 32 9.63 16.18 -7.67
C ALA A 32 10.54 15.34 -6.75
N GLU A 33 10.18 15.26 -5.47
CA GLU A 33 10.90 14.48 -4.46
C GLU A 33 10.47 13.00 -4.40
N SER A 34 9.50 12.59 -5.25
CA SER A 34 9.10 11.19 -5.29
C SER A 34 10.26 10.31 -5.74
N VAL A 35 10.37 9.11 -5.16
CA VAL A 35 11.29 8.08 -5.64
C VAL A 35 11.02 7.64 -7.08
N PHE A 36 9.82 7.91 -7.61
CA PHE A 36 9.48 7.68 -9.00
C PHE A 36 9.61 8.97 -9.82
N PRO A 37 10.25 8.93 -11.00
CA PRO A 37 10.51 10.13 -11.80
C PRO A 37 9.26 10.70 -12.47
N SER A 38 8.15 9.98 -12.50
CA SER A 38 6.88 10.46 -13.07
C SER A 38 5.69 9.60 -12.65
N LEU A 39 4.48 10.16 -12.80
CA LEU A 39 3.21 9.44 -12.66
C LEU A 39 3.18 8.18 -13.52
N SER A 40 3.64 8.25 -14.78
CA SER A 40 3.63 7.09 -15.68
C SER A 40 4.49 5.94 -15.15
N VAL A 41 5.66 6.24 -14.57
CA VAL A 41 6.56 5.20 -14.05
C VAL A 41 5.99 4.60 -12.76
N ALA A 42 5.46 5.42 -11.85
CA ALA A 42 4.77 4.92 -10.66
C ALA A 42 3.56 4.06 -11.05
N SER A 43 2.73 4.53 -11.98
CA SER A 43 1.56 3.82 -12.48
C SER A 43 1.89 2.43 -13.01
N GLU A 44 2.91 2.30 -13.87
CA GLU A 44 3.34 1.00 -14.41
C GLU A 44 3.94 0.09 -13.33
N PHE A 45 4.67 0.66 -12.36
CA PHE A 45 5.18 -0.11 -11.23
C PHE A 45 4.05 -0.75 -10.42
N PHE A 46 3.03 0.04 -10.04
CA PHE A 46 1.89 -0.49 -9.28
C PHE A 46 1.00 -1.43 -10.12
N ARG A 47 0.90 -1.20 -11.43
CA ARG A 47 0.19 -2.12 -12.34
C ARG A 47 0.83 -3.50 -12.38
N ALA A 48 2.17 -3.55 -12.40
CA ALA A 48 2.92 -4.80 -12.36
C ALA A 48 2.75 -5.55 -11.02
N GLY A 49 2.45 -4.82 -9.93
CA GLY A 49 2.21 -5.34 -8.58
C GLY A 49 0.81 -5.94 -8.34
N CYS A 50 0.14 -6.43 -9.38
CA CYS A 50 -1.24 -6.93 -9.30
C CYS A 50 -1.42 -8.21 -8.47
N ASN A 51 -0.35 -8.97 -8.21
CA ASN A 51 -0.41 -10.22 -7.45
C ASN A 51 -0.06 -9.99 -5.98
N GLY A 52 -0.98 -10.32 -5.08
CA GLY A 52 -0.79 -10.34 -3.63
C GLY A 52 -0.83 -11.75 -3.06
N TYR A 53 -0.06 -11.99 -2.01
CA TYR A 53 -0.06 -13.24 -1.27
C TYR A 53 -0.32 -12.96 0.20
N SER A 54 -1.16 -13.78 0.83
CA SER A 54 -1.53 -13.62 2.24
C SER A 54 -1.26 -14.90 3.02
N VAL A 55 -0.87 -14.75 4.30
CA VAL A 55 -0.69 -15.89 5.20
C VAL A 55 -2.02 -16.58 5.44
N THR A 56 -1.99 -17.91 5.43
CA THR A 56 -3.16 -18.72 5.76
C THR A 56 -3.09 -19.22 7.20
N GLN A 57 -4.10 -19.95 7.65
CA GLN A 57 -4.02 -20.67 8.93
C GLN A 57 -2.95 -21.78 8.91
N ASP A 58 -2.54 -22.21 7.72
CA ASP A 58 -1.43 -23.12 7.50
C ASP A 58 -0.15 -22.30 7.25
N SER A 59 0.74 -22.26 8.23
CA SER A 59 1.95 -21.43 8.18
C SER A 59 2.96 -21.86 7.10
N GLY A 60 2.71 -22.98 6.40
CA GLY A 60 3.47 -23.41 5.24
C GLY A 60 2.88 -23.00 3.89
N ARG A 61 1.76 -22.27 3.85
CA ARG A 61 1.06 -21.91 2.60
C ARG A 61 0.62 -20.46 2.57
N LEU A 62 0.80 -19.83 1.41
CA LEU A 62 0.26 -18.51 1.09
C LEU A 62 -0.82 -18.62 0.02
N ASP A 63 -1.98 -18.02 0.28
CA ASP A 63 -3.05 -17.90 -0.70
C ASP A 63 -2.75 -16.71 -1.61
N GLY A 64 -2.71 -16.96 -2.92
CA GLY A 64 -2.43 -15.97 -3.94
C GLY A 64 -3.69 -15.36 -4.55
N LEU A 65 -3.70 -14.04 -4.72
CA LEU A 65 -4.79 -13.30 -5.34
C LEU A 65 -4.25 -12.25 -6.30
N CYS A 66 -4.77 -12.23 -7.53
CA CYS A 66 -4.48 -11.21 -8.53
C CYS A 66 -5.62 -10.20 -8.58
N LEU A 67 -5.30 -8.92 -8.41
CA LEU A 67 -6.18 -7.80 -8.70
C LEU A 67 -6.09 -7.45 -10.19
N ASP A 68 -7.15 -7.74 -10.93
CA ASP A 68 -7.23 -7.44 -12.36
C ASP A 68 -8.08 -6.18 -12.56
N ILE A 69 -7.48 -5.13 -13.12
CA ILE A 69 -8.15 -3.87 -13.43
C ILE A 69 -8.13 -3.68 -14.95
N HIS A 70 -9.31 -3.70 -15.57
CA HIS A 70 -9.44 -3.70 -17.03
C HIS A 70 -9.00 -2.38 -17.67
N ASP A 71 -9.44 -1.25 -17.10
CA ASP A 71 -9.07 0.10 -17.54
C ASP A 71 -8.15 0.75 -16.49
N TRP A 72 -6.88 0.32 -16.47
CA TRP A 72 -5.89 0.85 -15.54
C TRP A 72 -5.61 2.33 -15.85
N ARG A 73 -6.12 3.21 -15.00
CA ARG A 73 -5.89 4.65 -15.07
C ARG A 73 -5.65 5.22 -13.69
N THR A 74 -4.55 5.95 -13.56
CA THR A 74 -4.14 6.62 -12.33
C THR A 74 -4.02 8.12 -12.54
N GLU A 75 -4.34 8.87 -11.50
CA GLU A 75 -4.13 10.31 -11.37
C GLU A 75 -3.22 10.57 -10.17
N ALA A 76 -2.45 11.66 -10.20
CA ALA A 76 -1.72 12.07 -9.01
C ALA A 76 -2.69 12.65 -7.99
N LEU A 77 -2.51 12.30 -6.72
CA LEU A 77 -3.27 12.88 -5.61
C LEU A 77 -2.35 13.77 -4.78
N SER A 78 -2.63 15.08 -4.78
CA SER A 78 -1.98 16.01 -3.87
C SER A 78 -2.57 15.83 -2.47
N VAL A 79 -1.86 15.09 -1.62
CA VAL A 79 -2.29 14.79 -0.26
C VAL A 79 -2.18 16.03 0.62
N THR A 80 -3.31 16.43 1.20
CA THR A 80 -3.40 17.53 2.17
C THR A 80 -3.34 17.05 3.61
N GLN A 81 -3.75 15.80 3.85
CA GLN A 81 -3.67 15.16 5.16
C GLN A 81 -3.51 13.65 4.98
N ALA A 82 -2.59 13.06 5.73
CA ALA A 82 -2.49 11.62 5.90
C ALA A 82 -2.22 11.33 7.39
N ALA A 83 -2.94 10.37 7.95
CA ALA A 83 -2.74 9.90 9.32
C ALA A 83 -3.01 8.40 9.39
N SER A 84 -2.25 7.68 10.20
CA SER A 84 -2.43 6.25 10.41
C SER A 84 -1.96 5.86 11.79
N THR A 85 -2.80 5.18 12.57
CA THR A 85 -2.37 4.68 13.89
C THR A 85 -1.24 3.66 13.81
N LEU A 86 -0.99 3.06 12.64
CA LEU A 86 0.12 2.15 12.42
C LEU A 86 1.42 2.90 12.09
N TYR A 87 1.37 3.79 11.10
CA TYR A 87 2.56 4.55 10.67
C TYR A 87 2.93 5.68 11.64
N ASP A 88 1.96 6.18 12.41
CA ASP A 88 2.18 7.21 13.43
C ASP A 88 2.62 6.63 14.79
N ASP A 89 2.75 5.30 14.94
CA ASP A 89 3.24 4.71 16.19
C ASP A 89 4.76 4.91 16.32
N PRO A 90 5.24 5.76 17.24
CA PRO A 90 6.66 6.05 17.39
C PRO A 90 7.48 4.85 17.89
N LYS A 91 6.83 3.78 18.39
CA LYS A 91 7.51 2.53 18.76
C LYS A 91 7.86 1.68 17.54
N LEU A 92 7.07 1.78 16.45
CA LEU A 92 7.32 1.09 15.19
C LEU A 92 8.14 1.97 14.24
N PHE A 93 7.80 3.26 14.16
CA PHE A 93 8.42 4.25 13.29
C PHE A 93 8.87 5.46 14.10
N PRO A 94 10.13 5.50 14.57
CA PRO A 94 10.68 6.65 15.26
C PRO A 94 10.49 7.95 14.45
N PRO A 95 10.37 9.12 15.11
CA PRO A 95 10.20 10.39 14.40
C PRO A 95 11.28 10.61 13.32
N GLY A 96 10.85 10.90 12.09
CA GLY A 96 11.73 11.11 10.94
C GLY A 96 12.23 9.84 10.25
N SER A 97 11.80 8.65 10.69
CA SER A 97 12.18 7.38 10.03
C SER A 97 11.39 7.07 8.77
N ILE A 98 10.23 7.72 8.58
CA ILE A 98 9.36 7.54 7.43
C ILE A 98 8.85 8.88 6.91
N GLN A 99 8.53 8.91 5.62
CA GLN A 99 7.87 10.02 4.95
C GLN A 99 6.93 9.47 3.88
N LEU A 100 5.77 10.10 3.70
CA LEU A 100 4.89 9.82 2.58
C LEU A 100 5.54 10.31 1.28
N ASP A 101 5.71 9.40 0.31
CA ASP A 101 6.35 9.72 -0.98
C ASP A 101 5.37 10.40 -1.95
N HIS A 102 4.28 9.72 -2.29
CA HIS A 102 3.21 10.22 -3.16
C HIS A 102 1.91 9.44 -2.91
N ALA A 103 0.83 9.82 -3.59
CA ALA A 103 -0.40 9.06 -3.63
C ALA A 103 -0.96 9.00 -5.06
N LEU A 104 -1.54 7.85 -5.40
CA LEU A 104 -2.22 7.61 -6.67
C LEU A 104 -3.73 7.51 -6.42
N LEU A 105 -4.50 8.17 -7.27
CA LEU A 105 -5.95 8.09 -7.28
C LEU A 105 -6.41 7.28 -8.49
N MET A 106 -7.28 6.31 -8.24
CA MET A 106 -7.98 5.58 -9.28
C MET A 106 -9.49 5.81 -9.11
N ARG A 107 -10.18 6.16 -10.19
CA ARG A 107 -11.63 6.43 -10.20
C ARG A 107 -12.32 5.44 -11.11
N ASN A 108 -13.49 4.95 -10.68
CA ASN A 108 -14.31 4.01 -11.46
C ASN A 108 -13.51 2.79 -11.96
N ALA A 109 -12.56 2.31 -11.16
CA ALA A 109 -11.72 1.17 -11.53
C ALA A 109 -12.55 -0.12 -11.47
N GLU A 110 -13.10 -0.51 -12.62
CA GLU A 110 -13.70 -1.83 -12.80
C GLU A 110 -12.63 -2.89 -12.58
N HIS A 111 -12.85 -3.71 -11.56
CA HIS A 111 -11.87 -4.69 -11.09
C HIS A 111 -12.51 -6.04 -10.86
N SER A 112 -11.69 -7.07 -11.03
CA SER A 112 -12.02 -8.44 -10.65
C SER A 112 -10.87 -9.05 -9.86
N TRP A 113 -11.20 -10.09 -9.11
CA TRP A 113 -10.24 -10.84 -8.31
C TRP A 113 -10.11 -12.23 -8.89
N ARG A 114 -8.87 -12.65 -9.15
CA ARG A 114 -8.55 -13.97 -9.69
C ARG A 114 -7.67 -14.70 -8.69
N ALA A 115 -8.07 -15.90 -8.27
CA ALA A 115 -7.19 -16.76 -7.50
C ALA A 115 -5.93 -17.08 -8.31
N LEU A 116 -4.79 -17.10 -7.63
CA LEU A 116 -3.53 -17.61 -8.16
C LEU A 116 -3.26 -18.97 -7.52
N ASP A 117 -2.24 -19.67 -8.02
CA ASP A 117 -1.76 -20.87 -7.36
C ASP A 117 -1.17 -20.51 -5.99
N ASP A 118 -1.45 -21.37 -5.00
CA ASP A 118 -0.88 -21.23 -3.67
C ASP A 118 0.65 -21.43 -3.71
N VAL A 119 1.35 -20.68 -2.87
CA VAL A 119 2.80 -20.84 -2.71
C VAL A 119 3.07 -21.58 -1.42
N GLU A 120 3.73 -22.73 -1.53
CA GLU A 120 4.32 -23.41 -0.38
C GLU A 120 5.56 -22.64 0.09
N VAL A 121 5.61 -22.35 1.38
CA VAL A 121 6.73 -21.66 2.02
C VAL A 121 7.36 -22.61 3.01
N ALA A 122 8.66 -22.84 2.87
CA ALA A 122 9.41 -23.54 3.92
C ALA A 122 9.29 -22.73 5.23
N PRO A 123 9.11 -23.38 6.39
CA PRO A 123 9.13 -22.67 7.65
C PRO A 123 10.45 -21.89 7.76
N ALA A 124 10.38 -20.61 8.11
CA ALA A 124 11.57 -19.80 8.29
C ALA A 124 12.40 -20.39 9.45
N GLU A 125 13.51 -21.06 9.15
CA GLU A 125 14.53 -21.38 10.15
C GLU A 125 15.22 -20.07 10.55
N ILE A 126 14.75 -19.44 11.63
CA ILE A 126 15.41 -18.29 12.22
C ILE A 126 16.47 -18.80 13.20
N GLU A 127 17.70 -19.01 12.74
CA GLU A 127 18.85 -19.21 13.63
C GLU A 127 19.27 -17.87 14.25
N PHE A 128 18.87 -17.62 15.49
CA PHE A 128 19.46 -16.54 16.30
C PHE A 128 20.83 -16.97 16.83
N ARG A 129 21.90 -16.58 16.14
CA ARG A 129 23.27 -16.75 16.66
C ARG A 129 23.58 -15.63 17.65
N VAL A 130 23.37 -15.88 18.95
CA VAL A 130 23.87 -15.00 20.01
C VAL A 130 25.38 -15.21 20.13
N ALA A 131 26.16 -14.25 19.62
CA ALA A 131 27.61 -14.23 19.84
C ALA A 131 27.90 -13.72 21.26
N ALA A 132 28.08 -14.62 22.22
CA ALA A 132 28.64 -14.29 23.52
C ALA A 132 30.11 -13.88 23.34
N HIS A 133 30.44 -12.61 23.61
CA HIS A 133 31.82 -12.18 23.80
C HIS A 133 32.12 -12.20 25.31
N SER A 134 33.14 -12.96 25.68
CA SER A 134 33.73 -13.01 27.03
C SER A 134 34.70 -11.84 27.24
#